data_AF-A0AA43JII7-F1
#
_entry.id   AF-A0AA43JII7-F1
#
_cell.length_a   1.000
_cell.length_b   1.000
_cell.length_c   1.000
_cell.angle_alpha   90.00
_cell.angle_beta   90.00
_cell.angle_gamma   90.00
#
_symmetry.space_group_name_H-M   'P 1'
#
loop_
_entity.id
_entity.type
_entity.pdbx_description
1 polymer ?
#
loop_
_entity_poly.entity_id
_entity_poly.type
_entity_poly.pdbx_seq_one_letter_code
_entity_poly.pdbx_strand_id
1 'polypeptide(L)'
;RLLLLDEPVAGMGLEESQRMVQFLAGLKGRQSIILVEHDMDAVFTLADRISVLVYGRIIASGRPEEVRANAEVRRAYLGEES
;
A
#
# COMPACT_ATOMS: atom_id res chain seq x y z
N ARG A 1 -15.48 -12.87 4.08
CA ARG A 1 -15.93 -11.44 4.07
C ARG A 1 -14.76 -10.61 3.55
N LEU A 2 -15.01 -9.66 2.67
CA LEU A 2 -14.01 -8.84 2.00
C LEU A 2 -14.23 -7.38 2.39
N LEU A 3 -13.15 -6.67 2.70
CA LEU A 3 -13.12 -5.24 2.93
C LEU A 3 -12.34 -4.57 1.78
N LEU A 4 -12.96 -3.57 1.15
CA LEU A 4 -12.34 -2.73 0.12
C LEU A 4 -12.18 -1.33 0.69
N LEU A 5 -10.96 -0.79 0.65
CA LEU A 5 -10.65 0.54 1.16
C LEU A 5 -9.97 1.36 0.05
N ASP A 6 -10.46 2.58 -0.14
CA ASP A 6 -9.90 3.53 -1.10
C ASP A 6 -9.29 4.68 -0.30
N GLU A 7 -7.97 4.75 -0.28
CA GLU A 7 -7.15 5.72 0.44
C GLU A 7 -7.53 5.94 1.94
N PRO A 8 -7.61 4.87 2.77
CA PRO A 8 -8.00 4.96 4.18
C PRO A 8 -7.11 5.85 5.07
N VAL A 9 -5.88 6.16 4.68
CA VAL A 9 -4.96 7.05 5.44
C VAL A 9 -4.82 8.45 4.82
N ALA A 10 -5.46 8.73 3.68
CA ALA A 10 -5.40 10.05 3.05
C ALA A 10 -5.94 11.16 3.97
N GLY A 11 -5.16 12.25 4.08
CA GLY A 11 -5.52 13.44 4.85
C GLY A 11 -5.40 13.29 6.37
N MET A 12 -4.94 12.14 6.88
CA MET A 12 -4.71 11.92 8.31
C MET A 12 -3.35 12.48 8.75
N GLY A 13 -3.26 12.94 10.00
CA GLY A 13 -1.97 13.22 10.63
C GLY A 13 -1.14 11.94 10.84
N LEU A 14 0.13 12.07 11.19
CA LEU A 14 1.03 10.92 11.42
C LEU A 14 0.48 9.94 12.47
N GLU A 15 0.01 10.45 13.61
CA GLU A 15 -0.57 9.64 14.67
C GLU A 15 -1.87 8.95 14.25
N GLU A 16 -2.73 9.64 13.51
CA GLU A 16 -4.01 9.10 13.04
C GLU A 16 -3.78 7.98 12.03
N SER A 17 -2.85 8.18 11.10
CA SER A 17 -2.42 7.19 10.12
C SER A 17 -1.88 5.93 10.80
N GLN A 18 -1.03 6.10 11.82
CA GLN A 18 -0.50 4.96 12.59
C GLN A 18 -1.61 4.19 13.32
N ARG A 19 -2.59 4.88 13.92
CA ARG A 19 -3.75 4.23 14.56
C ARG A 19 -4.59 3.46 13.53
N MET A 20 -4.82 4.04 12.35
CA MET A 20 -5.55 3.38 11.28
C MET A 20 -4.82 2.11 10.80
N VAL A 21 -3.51 2.21 10.55
CA VAL A 21 -2.67 1.06 10.18
C VAL A 21 -2.73 -0.05 11.24
N GLN A 22 -2.60 0.29 12.53
CA GLN A 22 -2.70 -0.70 13.61
C GLN A 22 -4.08 -1.38 13.66
N PHE A 23 -5.14 -0.61 13.47
CA PHE A 23 -6.50 -1.15 13.42
C PHE A 23 -6.67 -2.15 12.27
N LEU A 24 -6.24 -1.78 11.05
CA LEU A 24 -6.30 -2.65 9.87
C LEU A 24 -5.43 -3.90 10.04
N ALA A 25 -4.25 -3.76 10.64
CA ALA A 25 -3.38 -4.89 10.98
C ALA A 25 -4.08 -5.87 11.95
N GLY A 26 -4.86 -5.38 12.92
CA GLY A 26 -5.64 -6.21 13.84
C GLY A 26 -6.79 -6.99 13.17
N LEU A 27 -7.21 -6.58 11.97
CA LEU A 27 -8.22 -7.28 11.18
C LEU A 27 -7.63 -8.35 10.25
N LYS A 28 -6.31 -8.34 10.03
CA LYS A 28 -5.62 -9.38 9.25
C LYS A 28 -5.90 -10.77 9.81
N GLY A 29 -6.03 -11.75 8.92
CA GLY A 29 -6.35 -13.14 9.26
C GLY A 29 -7.82 -13.39 9.65
N ARG A 30 -8.59 -12.35 9.97
CA ARG A 30 -10.05 -12.46 10.21
C ARG A 30 -10.87 -12.10 8.97
N GLN A 31 -10.33 -11.22 8.14
CA GLN A 31 -10.97 -10.69 6.94
C GLN A 31 -9.94 -10.55 5.83
N SER A 32 -10.35 -10.76 4.58
CA SER A 32 -9.54 -10.36 3.43
C SER A 32 -9.69 -8.85 3.23
N ILE A 33 -8.58 -8.14 3.11
CA ILE A 33 -8.55 -6.69 2.92
C ILE A 33 -7.87 -6.43 1.57
N ILE A 34 -8.51 -5.62 0.74
CA ILE A 34 -7.89 -5.01 -0.44
C ILE A 34 -7.96 -3.51 -0.19
N LEU A 35 -6.82 -2.85 -0.27
CA LEU A 35 -6.72 -1.41 -0.11
C LEU A 35 -5.96 -0.81 -1.29
N VAL A 36 -6.36 0.41 -1.65
CA VAL A 36 -5.64 1.28 -2.57
C VAL A 36 -5.06 2.42 -1.75
N GLU A 37 -3.77 2.68 -1.90
CA GLU A 37 -3.06 3.71 -1.15
C GLU A 37 -1.87 4.23 -1.97
N HIS A 38 -1.52 5.50 -1.73
CA HIS A 38 -0.31 6.11 -2.25
C HIS A 38 0.80 6.22 -1.19
N ASP A 39 0.45 6.14 0.10
CA ASP A 39 1.43 6.08 1.20
C ASP A 39 2.12 4.71 1.21
N MET A 40 3.39 4.69 0.79
CA MET A 40 4.17 3.46 0.68
C MET A 40 4.50 2.84 2.04
N ASP A 41 4.72 3.63 3.09
CA ASP A 41 5.03 3.08 4.40
C ASP A 41 3.80 2.36 4.98
N ALA A 42 2.61 2.91 4.77
CA ALA A 42 1.35 2.24 5.10
C ALA A 42 1.16 0.95 4.28
N VAL A 43 1.32 1.00 2.96
CA VAL A 43 1.16 -0.17 2.07
C VAL A 43 2.17 -1.27 2.43
N PHE A 44 3.45 -0.94 2.63
CA PHE A 44 4.46 -1.94 2.98
C PHE A 44 4.27 -2.53 4.37
N THR A 45 3.66 -1.79 5.30
CA THR A 45 3.31 -2.29 6.64
C THR A 45 2.09 -3.20 6.60
N LEU A 46 1.09 -2.87 5.78
CA LEU A 46 -0.21 -3.53 5.75
C LEU A 46 -0.35 -4.64 4.71
N ALA A 47 0.42 -4.64 3.63
CA ALA A 47 0.16 -5.58 2.53
C ALA A 47 0.94 -6.88 2.69
N ASP A 48 0.28 -8.02 2.47
CA ASP A 48 0.97 -9.30 2.29
C ASP A 48 1.41 -9.49 0.83
N ARG A 49 0.73 -8.81 -0.10
CA ARG A 49 1.05 -8.72 -1.52
C ARG A 49 0.69 -7.32 -2.03
N ILE A 50 1.56 -6.72 -2.82
CA ILE A 50 1.38 -5.40 -3.41
C ILE A 50 1.32 -5.54 -4.92
N SER A 51 0.46 -4.75 -5.57
CA SER A 51 0.52 -4.53 -7.01
C SER A 51 0.64 -3.04 -7.28
N VAL A 52 1.60 -2.66 -8.10
CA VAL A 52 1.86 -1.26 -8.47
C VAL A 52 1.30 -1.01 -9.85
N LEU A 53 0.36 -0.08 -9.95
CA LEU A 53 -0.34 0.30 -11.16
C LEU A 53 0.15 1.68 -11.63
N VAL A 54 0.67 1.75 -12.86
CA VAL A 54 1.13 3.00 -13.47
C VAL A 54 0.53 3.08 -14.88
N TYR A 55 -0.11 4.21 -15.21
CA TYR A 55 -0.79 4.44 -16.48
C TYR A 55 -1.69 3.27 -16.93
N GLY A 56 -2.46 2.71 -15.99
CA GLY A 56 -3.39 1.61 -16.26
C GLY A 56 -2.72 0.24 -16.49
N ARG A 57 -1.42 0.09 -16.19
CA ARG A 57 -0.69 -1.19 -16.29
C ARG A 57 -0.01 -1.56 -14.99
N ILE A 58 -0.08 -2.84 -14.63
CA ILE A 58 0.63 -3.36 -13.48
C ILE A 58 2.10 -3.51 -13.86
N ILE A 59 2.98 -2.74 -13.22
CA ILE A 59 4.44 -2.78 -13.46
C ILE A 59 5.16 -3.72 -12.49
N ALA A 60 4.55 -4.01 -11.33
CA ALA A 60 5.05 -4.99 -10.38
C ALA A 60 3.90 -5.60 -9.58
N SER A 61 3.98 -6.88 -9.26
CA SER A 61 3.08 -7.55 -8.31
C SER A 61 3.81 -8.65 -7.57
N GLY A 62 3.84 -8.59 -6.23
CA GLY A 62 4.61 -9.53 -5.43
C GLY A 62 4.58 -9.21 -3.95
N ARG A 63 5.47 -9.83 -3.19
CA ARG A 63 5.64 -9.51 -1.76
C ARG A 63 6.19 -8.09 -1.59
N PRO A 64 5.95 -7.46 -0.44
CA PRO A 64 6.49 -6.15 -0.10
C PRO A 64 7.98 -5.98 -0.43
N GLU A 65 8.82 -6.97 -0.10
CA GLU A 65 10.26 -6.85 -0.31
C GLU A 65 10.64 -6.91 -1.80
N GLU A 66 9.95 -7.74 -2.58
CA GLU A 66 10.16 -7.89 -4.02
C GLU A 66 9.74 -6.62 -4.77
N VAL A 67 8.60 -6.04 -4.39
CA VAL A 67 8.07 -4.81 -4.98
C VAL A 67 8.96 -3.61 -4.62
N ARG A 68 9.45 -3.53 -3.37
CA ARG A 68 10.38 -2.48 -2.94
C ARG A 68 11.72 -2.53 -3.68
N ALA A 69 12.20 -3.73 -4.00
CA ALA A 69 13.44 -3.94 -4.76
C ALA A 69 13.27 -3.73 -6.27
N ASN A 70 12.04 -3.64 -6.78
CA ASN A 70 11.78 -3.52 -8.21
C ASN A 70 12.25 -2.16 -8.77
N ALA A 71 13.09 -2.20 -9.79
CA ALA A 71 13.69 -1.00 -10.38
C ALA A 71 12.69 -0.09 -11.11
N GLU A 72 11.58 -0.62 -11.63
CA GLU A 72 10.51 0.19 -12.24
C GLU A 72 9.67 0.88 -11.17
N VAL A 73 9.34 0.18 -10.07
CA VAL A 73 8.64 0.76 -8.92
C VAL A 73 9.44 1.91 -8.31
N ARG A 74 10.75 1.70 -8.12
CA ARG A 74 11.66 2.74 -7.63
C ARG A 74 11.73 3.94 -8.57
N ARG A 75 11.74 3.70 -9.89
CA ARG A 75 11.74 4.77 -10.90
C ARG A 75 10.42 5.53 -10.94
N ALA A 76 9.29 4.84 -10.81
CA ALA A 76 7.98 5.49 -10.75
C ALA A 76 7.87 6.41 -9.53
N TYR A 77 8.33 5.96 -8.36
CA TYR A 77 8.28 6.76 -7.13
C TYR A 77 9.34 7.87 -7.05
N LEU A 78 10.57 7.65 -7.55
CA LEU A 78 11.62 8.69 -7.56
C LEU A 78 11.50 9.67 -8.74
N GLY A 79 10.69 9.34 -9.74
CA GLY A 79 10.46 10.16 -10.93
C GLY A 79 9.38 11.22 -10.76
N GLU A 80 8.55 11.13 -9.70
CA GLU A 80 7.50 12.12 -9.39
C GLU A 80 8.00 13.27 -8.49
N GLU A 81 9.26 13.23 -8.02
CA GLU A 81 9.93 14.36 -7.34
C GLU A 81 10.71 15.29 -8.30
N SER A 82 10.34 15.34 -9.59
CA SER A 82 10.92 16.29 -10.57
C SER A 82 9.96 17.42 -10.94
#